data_AF-A0A8X6YSC2-F1
#
_entry.id   AF-A0A8X6YSC2-F1
#
_cell.length_a   1.000
_cell.length_b   1.000
_cell.length_c   1.000
_cell.angle_alpha   90.00
_cell.angle_beta   90.00
_cell.angle_gamma   90.00
#
_symmetry.space_group_name_H-M   'P 1'
#
loop_
_entity.id
_entity.type
_entity.pdbx_description
1 polymer ?
#
loop_
_entity_poly.entity_id
_entity_poly.type
_entity_poly.pdbx_seq_one_letter_code
_entity_poly.pdbx_strand_id
1 'polypeptide(L)'
;MNNRTAGLCLRLQLLQVPDSVEVGEVARLVCVFDEEQDDLYSVKWYKDDVEFFRFLPNDRPANQFFEIGDVDVDMSRSSNGTVYLRNASLSAQGTYRCEVSADAPSFQSISSEKFMSVQDRPLRMASRACSLTPCLPSLLLVTMMITVLRRGA
;
A
#
# COMPACT_ATOMS: atom_id res chain seq x y z
N MET A 1 12.28 39.72 -17.62
CA MET A 1 13.55 38.99 -17.82
C MET A 1 13.78 38.19 -16.55
N ASN A 2 13.30 36.96 -16.52
CA ASN A 2 13.18 36.18 -15.29
C ASN A 2 14.20 35.05 -15.43
N ASN A 3 15.45 35.35 -15.10
CA ASN A 3 16.54 34.40 -15.19
C ASN A 3 16.43 33.40 -14.03
N ARG A 4 15.68 32.32 -14.25
CA ARG A 4 15.87 31.09 -13.48
C ARG A 4 16.73 30.19 -14.36
N THR A 5 18.03 30.20 -14.14
CA THR A 5 18.91 29.10 -14.53
C THR A 5 18.40 27.86 -13.81
N ALA A 6 17.47 27.15 -14.44
CA ALA A 6 17.18 25.76 -14.10
C ALA A 6 18.44 24.96 -14.46
N GLY A 7 18.98 24.22 -13.49
CA GLY A 7 20.12 23.34 -13.75
C GLY A 7 19.72 22.29 -14.78
N LEU A 8 20.58 22.07 -15.77
CA LEU A 8 20.36 21.19 -16.93
C LEU A 8 20.64 19.72 -16.56
N CYS A 9 20.18 19.26 -15.40
CA CYS A 9 20.54 17.94 -14.89
C CYS A 9 19.30 17.15 -14.48
N LEU A 10 19.37 15.84 -14.71
CA LEU A 10 18.34 14.88 -14.34
C LEU A 10 17.89 15.13 -12.89
N ARG A 11 16.57 15.25 -12.68
CA ARG A 11 16.02 15.60 -11.36
C ARG A 11 14.88 14.71 -10.94
N LEU A 12 14.91 14.25 -9.69
CA LEU A 12 13.84 13.47 -9.08
C LEU A 12 12.90 14.47 -8.40
N GLN A 13 11.70 14.62 -8.96
CA GLN A 13 10.72 15.60 -8.53
C GLN A 13 9.89 15.09 -7.35
N LEU A 14 9.48 13.82 -7.39
CA LEU A 14 8.64 13.21 -6.38
C LEU A 14 8.90 11.71 -6.27
N LEU A 15 9.08 11.25 -5.02
CA LEU A 15 8.95 9.84 -4.66
C LEU A 15 7.69 9.67 -3.80
N GLN A 16 6.74 8.87 -4.27
CA GLN A 16 5.56 8.48 -3.52
C GLN A 16 5.59 6.98 -3.25
N VAL A 17 5.85 6.64 -1.99
CA VAL A 17 5.70 5.29 -1.43
C VAL A 17 4.72 5.43 -0.25
N PRO A 18 3.70 4.58 -0.10
CA PRO A 18 2.80 4.64 1.05
C PRO A 18 3.58 4.49 2.37
N ASP A 19 3.19 5.23 3.41
CA ASP A 19 3.77 5.01 4.76
C ASP A 19 3.34 3.64 5.32
N SER A 20 2.13 3.22 4.98
CA SER A 20 1.58 1.93 5.38
C SER A 20 0.56 1.39 4.39
N VAL A 21 0.53 0.07 4.22
CA VAL A 21 -0.44 -0.67 3.40
C VAL A 21 -1.01 -1.83 4.23
N GLU A 22 -2.30 -2.12 4.10
CA GLU A 22 -2.90 -3.27 4.79
C GLU A 22 -2.61 -4.57 4.02
N VAL A 23 -2.53 -5.70 4.72
CA VAL A 23 -2.31 -7.00 4.08
C VAL A 23 -3.41 -7.26 3.04
N GLY A 24 -3.02 -7.67 1.84
CA GLY A 24 -3.91 -7.97 0.72
C GLY A 24 -4.28 -6.77 -0.17
N GLU A 25 -3.96 -5.55 0.24
CA GLU A 25 -4.23 -4.35 -0.54
C GLU A 25 -3.19 -4.12 -1.65
N VAL A 26 -3.51 -3.19 -2.55
CA VAL A 26 -2.60 -2.76 -3.63
C VAL A 26 -1.73 -1.60 -3.15
N ALA A 27 -0.41 -1.73 -3.31
CA ALA A 27 0.52 -0.63 -3.08
C ALA A 27 0.89 0.06 -4.40
N ARG A 28 0.73 1.38 -4.48
CA ARG A 28 1.15 2.18 -5.65
C ARG A 28 2.42 2.96 -5.31
N LEU A 29 3.50 2.62 -5.99
CA LEU A 29 4.79 3.28 -5.91
C LEU A 29 4.93 4.22 -7.12
N VAL A 30 5.35 5.46 -6.90
CA VAL A 30 5.49 6.47 -7.96
C VAL A 30 6.82 7.17 -7.85
N CYS A 31 7.49 7.27 -8.97
CA CYS A 31 8.69 8.07 -9.14
C CYS A 31 8.43 9.04 -10.28
N VAL A 32 8.44 10.34 -9.99
CA VAL A 32 8.35 11.41 -10.98
C VAL A 32 9.71 12.06 -11.09
N PHE A 33 10.19 12.18 -12.31
CA PHE A 33 11.49 12.74 -12.64
C PHE A 33 11.40 13.64 -13.87
N ASP A 34 12.40 14.48 -14.02
CA ASP A 34 12.60 15.37 -15.15
C ASP A 34 13.92 15.00 -15.83
N GLU A 35 13.83 14.58 -17.10
CA GLU A 35 14.97 14.24 -17.96
C GLU A 35 15.69 15.50 -18.47
N GLU A 36 15.02 16.67 -18.43
CA GLU A 36 15.49 17.97 -18.90
C GLU A 36 16.02 17.95 -20.35
N GLN A 37 17.32 17.69 -20.54
CA GLN A 37 17.99 17.66 -21.85
C GLN A 37 18.61 16.31 -22.20
N ASP A 38 18.56 15.35 -21.27
CA ASP A 38 19.05 14.00 -21.51
C ASP A 38 17.92 13.09 -22.00
N ASP A 39 18.29 11.97 -22.60
CA ASP A 39 17.37 10.86 -22.88
C ASP A 39 17.36 9.90 -21.69
N LEU A 40 16.21 9.37 -21.31
CA LEU A 40 16.12 8.32 -20.28
C LEU A 40 16.80 7.02 -20.74
N TYR A 41 17.76 6.54 -19.95
CA TYR A 41 18.31 5.21 -20.09
C TYR A 41 17.49 4.16 -19.33
N SER A 42 17.21 4.39 -18.05
CA SER A 42 16.48 3.41 -17.23
C SER A 42 15.79 4.02 -16.01
N VAL A 43 14.68 3.40 -15.60
CA VAL A 43 14.08 3.59 -14.27
C VAL A 43 14.03 2.26 -13.56
N LYS A 44 14.61 2.19 -12.37
CA LYS A 44 14.70 0.96 -11.57
C LYS A 44 14.06 1.16 -10.22
N TRP A 45 13.41 0.12 -9.75
CA TRP A 45 12.88 0.03 -8.41
C TRP A 45 13.56 -1.08 -7.64
N TYR A 46 13.97 -0.72 -6.42
CA TYR A 46 14.62 -1.60 -5.46
C TYR A 46 13.74 -1.72 -4.21
N LYS A 47 13.73 -2.90 -3.62
CA LYS A 47 13.24 -3.13 -2.26
C LYS A 47 14.40 -3.71 -1.46
N ASP A 48 14.76 -3.04 -0.36
CA ASP A 48 15.87 -3.44 0.51
C ASP A 48 17.15 -3.76 -0.31
N ASP A 49 17.47 -2.85 -1.25
CA ASP A 49 18.59 -2.91 -2.19
C ASP A 49 18.56 -4.03 -3.25
N VAL A 50 17.46 -4.78 -3.34
CA VAL A 50 17.25 -5.78 -4.41
C VAL A 50 16.36 -5.22 -5.51
N GLU A 51 16.87 -5.20 -6.75
CA GLU A 51 16.12 -4.79 -7.94
C GLU A 51 14.95 -5.75 -8.15
N PHE A 52 13.74 -5.22 -8.28
CA PHE A 52 12.54 -6.03 -8.52
C PHE A 52 11.74 -5.59 -9.74
N PHE A 53 11.99 -4.37 -10.21
CA PHE A 53 11.37 -3.85 -11.43
C PHE A 53 12.33 -2.91 -12.16
N ARG A 54 12.31 -2.98 -13.49
CA ARG A 54 13.10 -2.12 -14.36
C ARG A 54 12.28 -1.72 -15.59
N PHE A 55 12.38 -0.45 -15.95
CA PHE A 55 11.88 0.10 -17.19
C PHE A 55 13.05 0.59 -18.05
N LEU A 56 13.10 0.12 -19.29
CA LEU A 56 14.06 0.49 -20.32
C LEU A 56 13.28 0.94 -21.57
N PRO A 57 13.19 2.25 -21.86
CA PRO A 57 12.32 2.77 -22.92
C PRO A 57 12.67 2.23 -24.32
N ASN A 58 13.92 1.86 -24.54
CA ASN A 58 14.43 1.36 -25.82
C ASN A 58 14.38 -0.18 -25.97
N ASP A 59 14.04 -0.92 -24.91
CA ASP A 59 13.99 -2.38 -24.92
C ASP A 59 12.61 -2.92 -25.34
N ARG A 60 12.59 -4.21 -25.74
CA ARG A 60 11.36 -4.96 -26.01
C ARG A 60 11.41 -6.33 -25.31
N PRO A 61 10.61 -6.55 -24.24
CA PRO A 61 9.67 -5.61 -23.62
C PRO A 61 10.38 -4.51 -22.81
N ALA A 62 9.77 -3.33 -22.75
CA ALA A 62 10.33 -2.19 -22.01
C ALA A 62 10.30 -2.39 -20.48
N ASN A 63 9.29 -3.12 -19.97
CA ASN A 63 9.17 -3.46 -18.56
C ASN A 63 9.77 -4.85 -18.30
N GLN A 64 10.56 -4.96 -17.23
CA GLN A 64 11.16 -6.20 -16.74
C GLN A 64 10.89 -6.33 -15.24
N PHE A 65 10.61 -7.53 -14.76
CA PHE A 65 10.41 -7.83 -13.34
C PHE A 65 11.41 -8.89 -12.87
N PHE A 66 11.76 -8.82 -11.58
CA PHE A 66 12.62 -9.80 -10.93
C PHE A 66 11.95 -10.24 -9.64
N GLU A 67 11.77 -11.55 -9.47
CA GLU A 67 11.08 -12.11 -8.31
C GLU A 67 11.90 -11.90 -7.04
N ILE A 68 11.25 -11.34 -6.01
CA ILE A 68 11.84 -11.14 -4.68
C ILE A 68 10.83 -11.47 -3.57
N GLY A 69 11.02 -12.61 -2.89
CA GLY A 69 10.08 -13.06 -1.87
C GLY A 69 8.65 -13.13 -2.41
N ASP A 70 7.68 -12.60 -1.65
CA ASP A 70 6.26 -12.56 -2.04
C ASP A 70 5.81 -11.20 -2.59
N VAL A 71 6.72 -10.41 -3.18
CA VAL A 71 6.35 -9.14 -3.83
C VAL A 71 5.79 -9.44 -5.24
N ASP A 72 4.48 -9.31 -5.42
CA ASP A 72 3.80 -9.51 -6.70
C ASP A 72 3.63 -8.19 -7.45
N VAL A 73 4.26 -8.05 -8.62
CA VAL A 73 4.19 -6.84 -9.46
C VAL A 73 3.11 -6.97 -10.53
N ASP A 74 2.22 -5.98 -10.59
CA ASP A 74 1.25 -5.87 -11.69
C ASP A 74 1.91 -5.29 -12.95
N MET A 75 2.47 -6.17 -13.78
CA MET A 75 3.11 -5.78 -15.05
C MET A 75 2.15 -5.15 -16.07
N SER A 76 0.83 -5.33 -15.92
CA SER A 76 -0.16 -4.72 -16.83
C SER A 76 -0.43 -3.24 -16.52
N ARG A 77 -0.11 -2.80 -15.30
CA ARG A 77 -0.33 -1.43 -14.82
C ARG A 77 0.96 -0.66 -14.55
N SER A 78 2.08 -1.36 -14.46
CA SER A 78 3.38 -0.79 -14.10
C SER A 78 4.16 -0.34 -15.35
N SER A 79 4.69 0.87 -15.34
CA SER A 79 5.51 1.42 -16.43
C SER A 79 6.16 2.75 -16.03
N ASN A 80 7.26 3.11 -16.71
CA ASN A 80 7.97 4.41 -16.69
C ASN A 80 8.47 4.92 -15.32
N GLY A 81 8.00 4.40 -14.20
CA GLY A 81 8.28 4.93 -12.87
C GLY A 81 7.13 4.72 -11.89
N THR A 82 5.96 4.30 -12.37
CA THR A 82 4.88 3.80 -11.51
C THR A 82 4.92 2.28 -11.45
N VAL A 83 4.94 1.73 -10.24
CA VAL A 83 4.87 0.29 -9.98
C VAL A 83 3.69 -0.01 -9.06
N TYR A 84 2.92 -1.03 -9.40
CA TYR A 84 1.81 -1.53 -8.59
C TYR A 84 2.17 -2.88 -8.02
N LEU A 85 2.17 -2.99 -6.69
CA LEU A 85 2.25 -4.26 -5.99
C LEU A 85 0.84 -4.78 -5.74
N ARG A 86 0.59 -6.04 -6.07
CA ARG A 86 -0.67 -6.73 -5.78
C ARG A 86 -0.55 -7.44 -4.44
N ASN A 87 -1.69 -7.59 -3.77
CA ASN A 87 -1.85 -8.48 -2.62
C ASN A 87 -0.70 -8.33 -1.60
N ALA A 88 -0.48 -7.11 -1.09
CA ALA A 88 0.66 -6.80 -0.24
C ALA A 88 0.73 -7.78 0.96
N SER A 89 1.81 -8.54 1.05
CA SER A 89 2.08 -9.44 2.18
C SER A 89 2.96 -8.74 3.22
N LEU A 90 3.18 -9.37 4.37
CA LEU A 90 4.13 -8.86 5.37
C LEU A 90 5.57 -8.74 4.82
N SER A 91 5.95 -9.56 3.83
CA SER A 91 7.27 -9.47 3.20
C SER A 91 7.43 -8.24 2.29
N ALA A 92 6.33 -7.58 1.91
CA ALA A 92 6.36 -6.32 1.17
C ALA A 92 6.78 -5.13 2.05
N GLN A 93 6.89 -5.29 3.38
CA GLN A 93 7.50 -4.26 4.22
C GLN A 93 8.98 -4.08 3.88
N GLY A 94 9.45 -2.83 3.79
CA GLY A 94 10.84 -2.54 3.51
C GLY A 94 11.08 -1.12 3.00
N THR A 95 12.34 -0.83 2.67
CA THR A 95 12.75 0.42 2.04
C THR A 95 12.66 0.29 0.54
N TYR A 96 11.87 1.16 -0.08
CA TYR A 96 11.70 1.21 -1.53
C TYR A 96 12.48 2.38 -2.10
N ARG A 97 13.36 2.09 -3.07
CA ARG A 97 14.19 3.08 -3.73
C ARG A 97 13.88 3.12 -5.22
N CYS A 98 13.64 4.32 -5.74
CA CYS A 98 13.63 4.58 -7.17
C CYS A 98 15.00 5.11 -7.59
N GLU A 99 15.54 4.59 -8.68
CA GLU A 99 16.73 5.09 -9.35
C GLU A 99 16.41 5.41 -10.80
N VAL A 100 16.77 6.61 -11.24
CA VAL A 100 16.57 7.09 -12.61
C VAL A 100 17.94 7.39 -13.19
N SER A 101 18.20 6.88 -14.39
CA SER A 101 19.46 7.07 -15.10
C SER A 101 19.22 7.67 -16.48
N ALA A 102 19.97 8.71 -16.81
CA ALA A 102 20.06 9.29 -18.13
C ALA A 102 21.04 8.50 -19.02
N ASP A 103 20.84 8.57 -20.33
CA ASP A 103 21.73 8.01 -21.35
C ASP A 103 22.90 8.98 -21.64
N ALA A 104 23.69 8.65 -22.66
CA ALA A 104 24.71 9.53 -23.20
C ALA A 104 24.10 10.91 -23.55
N PRO A 105 24.83 12.02 -23.29
CA PRO A 105 26.23 12.07 -22.86
C PRO A 105 26.43 12.15 -21.35
N SER A 106 25.38 12.44 -20.56
CA SER A 106 25.56 12.78 -19.14
C SER A 106 25.78 11.54 -18.27
N PHE A 107 25.14 10.41 -18.63
CA PHE A 107 25.11 9.18 -17.83
C PHE A 107 24.76 9.41 -16.35
N GLN A 108 24.03 10.50 -16.06
CA GLN A 108 23.68 10.86 -14.70
C GLN A 108 22.73 9.84 -14.10
N SER A 109 22.85 9.61 -12.80
CA SER A 109 21.91 8.78 -12.05
C SER A 109 21.54 9.45 -10.74
N ILE A 110 20.26 9.41 -10.42
CA ILE A 110 19.70 9.97 -9.20
C ILE A 110 18.76 8.96 -8.55
N SER A 111 18.64 9.04 -7.24
CA SER A 111 17.76 8.13 -6.50
C SER A 111 17.16 8.79 -5.28
N SER A 112 16.04 8.22 -4.84
CA SER A 112 15.39 8.57 -3.59
C SER A 112 14.72 7.32 -3.03
N GLU A 113 14.59 7.25 -1.71
CA GLU A 113 14.05 6.09 -1.02
C GLU A 113 13.06 6.48 0.08
N LYS A 114 12.14 5.54 0.37
CA LYS A 114 11.17 5.68 1.45
C LYS A 114 10.77 4.31 1.99
N PHE A 115 10.64 4.22 3.31
CA PHE A 115 10.17 3.02 3.99
C PHE A 115 8.65 2.88 3.90
N MET A 116 8.18 1.66 3.62
CA MET A 116 6.78 1.26 3.65
C MET A 116 6.56 0.17 4.71
N SER A 117 5.63 0.40 5.63
CA SER A 117 5.17 -0.62 6.58
C SER A 117 3.99 -1.42 6.03
N VAL A 118 3.80 -2.65 6.51
CA VAL A 118 2.59 -3.44 6.21
C VAL A 118 1.84 -3.77 7.49
N GLN A 119 0.56 -3.45 7.54
CA GLN A 119 -0.31 -3.69 8.68
C GLN A 119 -1.20 -4.90 8.42
N ASP A 120 -1.08 -5.91 9.28
CA ASP A 120 -2.11 -6.93 9.41
C ASP A 120 -3.19 -6.38 10.35
N ARG A 121 -4.30 -5.90 9.77
CA ARG A 121 -5.47 -5.60 10.58
C ARG A 121 -6.25 -6.89 10.74
N PRO A 122 -6.40 -7.41 11.97
CA PRO A 122 -7.27 -8.54 12.17
C PRO A 122 -8.64 -8.15 11.63
N LEU A 123 -9.23 -9.01 10.80
CA LEU A 123 -10.64 -8.92 10.46
C LEU A 123 -11.35 -8.63 11.76
N ARG A 124 -12.01 -7.47 11.84
CA ARG A 124 -12.87 -7.18 12.98
C ARG A 124 -13.92 -8.30 12.95
N MET A 125 -13.68 -9.38 13.68
CA MET A 125 -14.75 -10.17 14.26
C MET A 125 -15.57 -9.12 14.97
N ALA A 126 -16.65 -8.70 14.31
CA ALA A 126 -17.60 -7.79 14.88
C ALA A 126 -18.05 -8.50 16.16
N SER A 127 -17.43 -8.11 17.28
CA SER A 127 -17.90 -8.46 18.60
C SER A 127 -19.21 -7.73 18.72
N ARG A 128 -20.26 -8.32 18.15
CA ARG A 128 -21.59 -8.19 18.69
C ARG A 128 -21.53 -8.90 20.03
N ALA A 129 -20.97 -8.21 21.02
CA ALA A 129 -21.42 -8.38 22.38
C ALA A 129 -22.87 -7.92 22.38
N CYS A 130 -23.78 -8.80 21.93
CA CYS A 130 -25.16 -8.69 22.31
C CYS A 130 -25.13 -8.91 23.81
N SER A 131 -25.12 -7.80 24.56
CA SER A 131 -25.28 -7.79 25.99
C SER A 131 -26.54 -8.59 26.29
N LEU A 132 -26.34 -9.85 26.70
CA LEU A 132 -27.37 -10.63 27.36
C LEU A 132 -27.55 -9.96 28.71
N THR A 133 -28.30 -8.85 28.72
CA THR A 133 -28.92 -8.35 29.92
C THR A 133 -29.81 -9.49 30.40
N PRO A 134 -29.55 -10.11 31.56
CA PRO A 134 -30.44 -11.13 32.07
C PRO A 134 -31.76 -10.43 32.42
N CYS A 135 -32.84 -10.75 31.69
CA CYS A 135 -34.19 -10.43 32.14
C CYS A 135 -34.40 -11.15 33.48
N LEU A 136 -34.28 -10.40 34.57
CA LEU A 136 -34.68 -10.84 35.89
C LEU A 136 -36.15 -11.32 35.83
N PRO A 137 -36.48 -12.51 36.35
CA PRO A 137 -37.87 -12.91 36.46
C PRO A 137 -38.51 -12.07 37.56
N SER A 138 -39.47 -11.22 37.20
CA SER A 138 -40.28 -10.46 38.16
C SER A 138 -41.20 -11.42 38.93
N LEU A 139 -40.74 -11.87 40.10
CA LEU A 139 -41.38 -12.87 40.97
C LEU A 139 -42.50 -12.29 41.87
N LEU A 140 -43.26 -11.29 41.41
CA LEU A 140 -44.05 -10.45 42.33
C LEU A 140 -45.57 -10.31 42.10
N LEU A 141 -46.25 -11.11 41.27
CA LEU A 141 -47.67 -10.83 41.01
C LEU A 141 -48.70 -11.97 41.00
N VAL A 142 -48.40 -13.18 41.51
CA VAL A 142 -49.44 -14.24 41.60
C VAL A 142 -49.59 -14.81 43.00
N THR A 143 -49.87 -13.96 43.99
CA THR A 143 -50.46 -14.40 45.28
C THR A 143 -51.89 -13.91 45.50
N MET A 144 -52.54 -13.29 44.50
CA MET A 144 -53.86 -12.67 44.65
C MET A 144 -55.03 -13.42 43.98
N MET A 145 -54.90 -14.74 43.74
CA MET A 145 -55.95 -15.58 43.14
C MET A 145 -56.27 -16.86 43.97
N ILE A 146 -56.01 -16.86 45.28
CA ILE A 146 -56.44 -18.00 46.15
C ILE A 146 -57.50 -17.57 47.17
N THR A 147 -57.87 -16.29 47.25
CA THR A 147 -58.93 -15.81 48.16
C THR A 147 -60.36 -16.09 47.71
N VAL A 148 -60.61 -16.73 46.56
CA VAL A 148 -61.98 -16.89 46.00
C VAL A 148 -62.55 -18.32 46.08
N LEU A 149 -61.75 -19.37 46.34
CA LEU A 149 -62.23 -20.77 46.40
C LEU A 149 -62.49 -21.31 47.81
N ARG A 150 -62.91 -20.47 48.77
CA ARG A 150 -63.44 -20.92 50.08
C ARG A 150 -64.80 -20.33 50.46
N ARG A 151 -65.57 -19.84 49.49
CA ARG A 151 -67.00 -19.51 49.68
C ARG A 151 -67.83 -20.05 48.52
N GLY A 152 -68.54 -21.14 48.75
CA GLY A 152 -69.72 -21.52 47.96
C GLY A 152 -69.77 -23.00 47.57
N ALA A 153 -70.76 -23.69 48.14
CA ALA A 153 -71.23 -25.06 47.91
C ALA A 153 -70.41 -26.19 48.55
#